data_AF-A0A1I1CI14-F1
#
_entry.id   AF-A0A1I1CI14-F1
#
_cell.length_a   1.000
_cell.length_b   1.000
_cell.length_c   1.000
_cell.angle_alpha   90.00
_cell.angle_beta   90.00
_cell.angle_gamma   90.00
#
_symmetry.space_group_name_H-M   'P 1'
#
loop_
_entity.id
_entity.type
_entity.pdbx_description
1 polymer ?
#
loop_
_entity_poly.entity_id
_entity_poly.type
_entity_poly.pdbx_seq_one_letter_code
_entity_poly.pdbx_strand_id
1 'polypeptide(L)' 'MSDYAWKVTAPRRPDFEAIGTLDDREAYLDASGLPGTSPSRPIIERTLRVQHEGQGYYKEPTHADDRWSLLWIELAGRG' A
#
# COMPACT_ATOMS: atom_id res chain seq x y z
N MET A 1 10.44 -14.82 -3.45
CA MET A 1 9.83 -13.50 -3.21
C MET A 1 8.33 -13.73 -3.26
N SER A 2 7.58 -13.23 -2.27
CA SER A 2 6.13 -13.31 -2.30
C SER A 2 5.57 -12.25 -3.25
N ASP A 3 4.52 -12.60 -3.98
CA ASP A 3 3.73 -11.63 -4.74
C ASP A 3 2.61 -11.10 -3.86
N TYR A 4 2.19 -9.87 -4.12
CA TYR A 4 1.12 -9.21 -3.39
C TYR A 4 0.13 -8.64 -4.38
N ALA A 5 -1.17 -8.87 -4.15
CA ALA A 5 -2.21 -8.03 -4.74
C ALA A 5 -2.36 -6.80 -3.85
N TRP A 6 -2.37 -5.62 -4.44
CA TRP A 6 -2.49 -4.38 -3.68
C TRP A 6 -3.31 -3.34 -4.40
N LYS A 7 -3.92 -2.47 -3.59
CA LYS A 7 -4.85 -1.43 -4.01
C LYS A 7 -4.55 -0.14 -3.28
N VAL A 8 -4.53 0.96 -4.01
CA VAL A 8 -4.48 2.31 -3.46
C VAL A 8 -5.75 3.07 -3.83
N THR A 9 -6.43 3.60 -2.81
CA THR A 9 -7.65 4.40 -2.94
C THR A 9 -7.36 5.80 -2.42
N ALA A 10 -7.64 6.82 -3.22
CA ALA A 10 -7.43 8.22 -2.87
C ALA A 10 -8.59 9.10 -3.36
N PRO A 11 -8.95 10.19 -2.65
CA PRO A 11 -10.00 11.09 -3.09
C PRO A 11 -9.66 11.73 -4.43
N ARG A 12 -10.65 11.86 -5.31
CA ARG A 12 -10.53 12.52 -6.63
C ARG A 12 -9.51 11.86 -7.58
N ARG A 13 -9.09 10.62 -7.30
CA ARG A 13 -8.22 9.81 -8.15
C ARG A 13 -8.88 8.46 -8.41
N PRO A 14 -8.67 7.83 -9.58
CA PRO A 14 -9.07 6.46 -9.79
C PRO A 14 -8.34 5.54 -8.81
N ASP A 15 -9.01 4.47 -8.38
CA ASP A 15 -8.34 3.40 -7.66
C ASP A 15 -7.21 2.82 -8.52
N PHE A 16 -6.07 2.55 -7.91
CA PHE A 16 -4.97 1.84 -8.54
C PHE A 16 -4.88 0.44 -7.95
N GLU A 17 -4.79 -0.57 -8.81
CA GLU A 17 -4.69 -1.97 -8.42
C GLU A 17 -3.55 -2.63 -9.21
N ALA A 18 -2.72 -3.42 -8.54
CA ALA A 18 -1.65 -4.17 -9.18
C ALA A 18 -1.31 -5.44 -8.41
N ILE A 19 -0.60 -6.34 -9.10
CA ILE A 19 0.07 -7.49 -8.52
C ILE A 19 1.56 -7.30 -8.72
N GLY A 20 2.33 -7.47 -7.65
CA GLY A 20 3.79 -7.37 -7.73
C GLY A 20 4.45 -7.54 -6.37
N THR A 21 5.70 -7.14 -6.31
CA THR A 21 6.54 -7.25 -5.12
C THR A 21 6.30 -6.09 -4.15
N LEU A 22 6.89 -6.18 -2.96
CA LEU A 22 6.94 -5.03 -2.03
C LEU A 22 7.69 -3.84 -2.64
N ASP A 23 8.72 -4.10 -3.45
CA ASP A 23 9.53 -3.06 -4.10
C ASP A 23 8.72 -2.32 -5.17
N ASP A 24 7.90 -3.03 -5.95
CA ASP A 24 7.00 -2.42 -6.94
C ASP A 24 5.99 -1.48 -6.26
N ARG A 25 5.50 -1.90 -5.09
CA ARG A 25 4.60 -1.09 -4.27
C ARG A 25 5.30 0.13 -3.66
N GLU A 26 6.54 -0.03 -3.18
CA GLU A 26 7.36 1.09 -2.66
C GLU A 26 7.57 2.14 -3.76
N ALA A 27 8.02 1.71 -4.94
CA ALA A 27 8.25 2.55 -6.09
C ALA A 27 6.98 3.28 -6.56
N TYR A 28 5.84 2.60 -6.56
CA TYR A 28 4.56 3.25 -6.87
C TYR A 28 4.22 4.34 -5.86
N LEU A 29 4.31 4.06 -4.55
CA LEU A 29 3.99 5.04 -3.52
C LEU A 29 4.87 6.28 -3.65
N ASP A 30 6.17 6.11 -3.92
CA ASP A 30 7.11 7.21 -4.14
C ASP A 30 6.78 8.05 -5.38
N ALA A 31 6.32 7.42 -6.46
CA ALA A 31 5.96 8.10 -7.71
C ALA A 31 4.53 8.67 -7.72
N SER A 32 3.65 8.23 -6.81
CA SER A 32 2.21 8.49 -6.85
C SER A 32 1.80 9.95 -6.57
N GLY A 33 2.69 10.75 -5.97
CA GLY A 33 2.37 12.11 -5.52
C GLY A 33 1.16 12.14 -4.58
N LEU A 34 0.94 11.08 -3.80
CA LEU A 34 -0.11 11.02 -2.80
C LEU A 34 0.21 12.01 -1.66
N PRO A 35 -0.80 12.71 -1.12
CA PRO A 35 -0.59 13.65 -0.02
C PRO A 35 -0.29 12.89 1.28
N GLY A 36 0.70 13.37 2.01
CA GLY A 36 1.21 12.73 3.22
C GLY A 36 2.71 12.97 3.35
N THR A 37 3.19 13.03 4.59
CA THR A 37 4.63 13.17 4.90
C THR A 37 5.29 11.82 5.17
N SER A 38 4.51 10.74 5.27
CA SER A 38 5.01 9.40 5.58
C SER A 38 5.74 8.83 4.35
N PRO A 39 7.04 8.49 4.45
CA PRO A 39 7.74 7.83 3.35
C PRO A 39 7.17 6.43 3.09
N SER A 40 7.26 5.96 1.85
CA SER A 40 6.71 4.68 1.37
C SER A 40 7.21 3.47 2.17
N ARG A 41 8.53 3.36 2.39
CA ARG A 41 9.14 2.26 3.14
C ARG A 41 8.61 2.13 4.59
N PRO A 42 8.61 3.18 5.43
CA PRO A 42 7.96 3.15 6.75
C PRO A 42 6.49 2.71 6.72
N ILE A 43 5.72 3.10 5.69
CA ILE A 43 4.33 2.64 5.53
C ILE A 43 4.31 1.12 5.32
N ILE A 44 5.13 0.63 4.39
CA ILE A 44 5.24 -0.80 4.07
C ILE A 44 5.66 -1.60 5.31
N GLU A 45 6.76 -1.21 5.97
CA GLU A 45 7.25 -1.87 7.18
C GLU A 45 6.20 -1.89 8.30
N ARG A 46 5.49 -0.77 8.50
CA ARG A 46 4.43 -0.69 9.49
C ARG A 46 3.31 -1.67 9.17
N THR A 47 2.84 -1.70 7.92
CA THR A 47 1.76 -2.61 7.53
C THR A 47 2.15 -4.08 7.61
N LEU A 48 3.41 -4.42 7.34
CA LEU A 48 3.93 -5.78 7.49
C LEU A 48 3.95 -6.21 8.97
N ARG A 49 4.35 -5.32 9.88
CA ARG A 49 4.38 -5.62 11.32
C ARG A 49 2.98 -5.86 11.92
N VAL A 50 1.96 -5.20 11.38
CA VAL A 50 0.58 -5.27 11.87
C VAL A 50 -0.31 -6.13 10.97
N GLN A 51 0.28 -6.87 10.03
CA GLN A 51 -0.47 -7.70 9.11
C GLN A 51 -1.23 -8.81 9.85
N HIS A 52 -2.36 -9.22 9.28
CA HIS A 52 -3.13 -10.36 9.76
C HIS A 52 -3.41 -11.29 8.59
N GLU A 53 -3.06 -12.58 8.72
CA GLU A 53 -3.30 -13.60 7.69
C GLU A 53 -2.78 -13.21 6.28
N GLY A 54 -1.59 -12.61 6.23
CA GLY A 54 -0.99 -12.17 4.96
C GLY A 54 -1.62 -10.90 4.38
N GLN A 55 -2.47 -10.19 5.12
CA GLN A 55 -3.11 -8.96 4.67
C GLN A 55 -2.65 -7.77 5.51
N GLY A 56 -2.41 -6.63 4.86
CA GLY A 56 -2.06 -5.39 5.55
C GLY A 56 -2.82 -4.20 5.01
N TYR A 57 -3.04 -3.23 5.89
CA TYR A 57 -3.80 -2.03 5.60
C TYR A 57 -3.12 -0.79 6.19
N TYR A 58 -3.11 0.28 5.40
CA TYR A 58 -2.68 1.60 5.81
C TYR A 58 -3.72 2.65 5.45
N LYS A 59 -3.85 3.65 6.31
CA LYS A 59 -4.69 4.83 6.10
C LYS A 59 -3.90 6.06 6.51
N GLU A 60 -3.78 7.04 5.61
CA GLU A 60 -3.07 8.29 5.88
C GLU A 60 -3.80 9.08 7.00
N PRO A 61 -3.14 9.32 8.15
CA PRO A 61 -3.81 9.97 9.28
C PRO A 61 -3.95 11.49 9.11
N THR A 62 -3.06 12.14 8.38
CA THR A 62 -2.75 13.58 8.53
C THR A 62 -3.64 14.48 7.67
N HIS A 63 -4.00 14.03 6.47
CA HIS A 63 -4.76 14.84 5.51
C HIS A 63 -6.20 14.36 5.44
N ALA A 64 -7.09 14.97 6.23
CA ALA A 64 -8.49 14.53 6.31
C ALA A 64 -9.23 14.61 4.96
N ASP A 65 -9.01 15.70 4.21
CA ASP A 65 -9.72 15.96 2.94
C ASP A 65 -9.15 15.19 1.74
N ASP A 66 -7.87 14.76 1.82
CA ASP A 66 -7.20 13.99 0.77
C ASP A 66 -6.71 12.63 1.29
N ARG A 67 -7.45 12.07 2.24
CA ARG A 67 -7.09 10.83 2.93
C ARG A 67 -7.11 9.64 1.98
N TRP A 68 -5.96 9.04 1.77
CA TRP A 68 -5.82 7.83 0.98
C TRP A 68 -5.57 6.59 1.86
N SER A 69 -5.74 5.41 1.27
CA SER A 69 -5.46 4.13 1.91
C SER A 69 -4.77 3.16 0.96
N LEU A 70 -3.95 2.29 1.55
CA LEU A 70 -3.34 1.14 0.88
C LEU A 70 -3.88 -0.13 1.52
N LEU A 71 -4.33 -1.06 0.70
CA LEU A 71 -4.65 -2.43 1.07
C LEU A 71 -3.74 -3.36 0.30
N TRP A 72 -3.25 -4.41 0.94
CA TRP A 72 -2.49 -5.46 0.26
C TRP A 72 -2.74 -6.83 0.86
N ILE A 73 -2.58 -7.85 0.04
CA ILE A 73 -2.76 -9.25 0.37
C ILE A 73 -1.59 -10.02 -0.25
N GLU A 74 -0.88 -10.77 0.57
CA GLU A 74 0.13 -11.73 0.14
C GLU A 74 -0.56 -12.85 -0.64
N LEU A 75 -0.13 -13.02 -1.88
CA LEU A 75 -0.51 -14.14 -2.72
C LEU A 75 0.45 -15.27 -2.34
N ALA A 76 -0.05 -16.24 -1.58
CA ALA A 76 0.70 -17.46 -1.33
C ALA A 76 1.20 -18.00 -2.68
N GLY A 77 2.51 -18.21 -2.78
CA GLY A 77 3.08 -18.92 -3.93
C GLY A 77 2.24 -20.17 -4.17
N ARG A 78 1.72 -20.35 -5.38
CA ARG A 78 1.15 -21.65 -5.76
C ARG A 78 2.26 -22.69 -5.62
N GLY A 79 2.22 -23.49 -4.56
CA GLY A 79 3.03 -24.70 -4.37
C GLY A 79 4.05 -24.60 -3.25
#